data_AF-A0A832MTW2-F1
#
_entry.id   AF-A0A832MTW2-F1
#
_cell.length_a   1.000
_cell.length_b   1.000
_cell.length_c   1.000
_cell.angle_alpha   90.00
_cell.angle_beta   90.00
_cell.angle_gamma   90.00
#
_symmetry.space_group_name_H-M   'P 1'
#
loop_
_entity.id
_entity.type
_entity.pdbx_description
1 polymer ?
#
loop_
_entity_poly.entity_id
_entity_poly.type
_entity_poly.pdbx_seq_one_letter_code
_entity_poly.pdbx_strand_id
1 'polypeptide(L)' 'DDLIKSDNVIFAATGVTDGDMLRGVRFYKNTAITESIVMRSRTRTIRRIIAQHNLNYKTIPLKSSGEVRYMNSIKR' A
#
# COMPACT_ATOMS: atom_id res chain seq x y z
N ASP A 1 27.42 -1.75 3.22
CA ASP A 1 27.65 -2.85 2.26
C ASP A 1 27.40 -4.24 2.85
N ASP A 2 27.50 -4.44 4.17
CA ASP A 2 27.38 -5.80 4.74
C ASP A 2 26.00 -6.45 4.55
N LEU A 3 24.92 -5.66 4.70
CA LEU A 3 23.54 -6.15 4.52
C LEU A 3 23.05 -6.06 3.08
N ILE A 4 23.46 -5.00 2.36
CA ILE A 4 23.12 -4.79 0.96
C ILE A 4 24.39 -4.34 0.24
N LYS A 5 24.87 -5.17 -0.69
CA LYS A 5 26.12 -4.99 -1.45
C LYS A 5 25.92 -4.30 -2.81
N SER A 6 24.67 -4.05 -3.20
CA SER A 6 24.32 -3.48 -4.51
C SER A 6 24.14 -1.98 -4.41
N ASP A 7 24.66 -1.24 -5.39
CA ASP A 7 24.45 0.21 -5.53
C ASP A 7 23.10 0.55 -6.18
N ASN A 8 22.34 -0.45 -6.64
CA ASN A 8 21.03 -0.29 -7.25
C ASN A 8 19.97 -1.05 -6.43
N VAL A 9 19.37 -0.33 -5.49
CA VAL A 9 18.39 -0.83 -4.52
C VAL A 9 17.11 -0.03 -4.67
N ILE A 10 15.98 -0.71 -4.57
CA ILE A 10 14.66 -0.10 -4.47
C ILE A 10 14.06 -0.53 -3.13
N PHE A 11 13.57 0.44 -2.38
CA PHE A 11 12.80 0.19 -1.17
C PHE A 11 11.40 0.77 -1.35
N ALA A 12 10.39 0.00 -0.92
CA ALA A 12 9.01 0.43 -0.92
C ALA A 12 8.33 -0.04 0.38
N ALA A 13 7.59 0.86 1.01
CA ALA A 13 6.78 0.56 2.18
C ALA A 13 5.42 1.27 2.09
N THR A 14 4.38 0.64 2.64
CA THR A 14 3.02 1.19 2.71
C THR A 14 2.51 1.02 4.13
N GLY A 15 1.91 2.08 4.69
CA GLY A 15 1.32 2.02 6.03
C GLY A 15 0.06 1.17 6.05
N VAL A 16 0.01 0.17 6.93
CA VAL A 16 -1.20 -0.64 7.19
C VAL A 16 -2.00 -0.01 8.33
N THR A 17 -1.35 0.18 9.47
CA THR A 17 -1.80 1.02 10.59
C THR A 17 -1.02 2.32 10.62
N ASP A 18 -1.50 3.31 11.38
CA ASP A 18 -0.74 4.55 11.55
C ASP A 18 0.57 4.25 12.28
N GLY A 19 1.65 4.79 11.72
CA GLY A 19 2.94 4.88 12.38
C GLY A 19 3.56 6.23 12.09
N ASP A 20 4.72 6.48 12.68
CA ASP A 20 5.37 7.79 12.63
C ASP A 20 5.75 8.23 11.21
N MET A 21 6.00 7.27 10.32
CA MET A 21 6.48 7.53 8.96
C MET A 21 5.35 7.56 7.90
N LEU A 22 4.39 6.66 8.03
CA LEU A 22 3.32 6.45 7.06
C LEU A 22 1.99 6.27 7.78
N ARG A 23 0.96 6.97 7.30
CA ARG A 23 -0.41 6.73 7.75
C ARG A 23 -0.89 5.35 7.31
N GLY A 24 -1.72 4.75 8.16
CA GLY A 24 -2.40 3.51 7.85
C GLY A 24 -3.43 3.67 6.74
N VAL A 25 -3.94 2.54 6.26
CA VAL A 25 -4.99 2.54 5.24
C VAL A 25 -6.25 3.23 5.80
N ARG A 26 -6.79 4.19 5.05
CA ARG A 26 -8.07 4.83 5.38
C ARG A 26 -9.14 4.41 4.39
N PHE A 27 -10.30 4.02 4.90
CA PHE A 27 -11.45 3.67 4.09
C PHE A 27 -12.52 4.75 4.20
N TYR A 28 -12.99 5.25 3.06
CA TYR A 28 -14.09 6.20 2.98
C TYR A 28 -15.04 5.81 1.84
N LYS A 29 -16.29 5.48 2.17
CA LYS A 29 -17.32 5.02 1.21
C LYS A 29 -16.82 3.88 0.31
N ASN A 30 -16.47 4.18 -0.94
CA ASN A 30 -16.00 3.23 -1.95
C ASN A 30 -14.55 3.55 -2.37
N THR A 31 -13.79 4.18 -1.48
CA THR A 31 -12.40 4.56 -1.70
C THR A 31 -11.54 4.05 -0.55
N ALA A 32 -10.42 3.41 -0.86
CA ALA A 32 -9.34 3.21 0.08
C ALA A 32 -8.21 4.19 -0.23
N ILE A 33 -7.61 4.78 0.78
CA ILE A 33 -6.46 5.68 0.64
C ILE A 33 -5.27 5.02 1.33
N THR A 34 -4.16 4.91 0.61
CA THR A 34 -2.89 4.39 1.13
C THR A 34 -1.82 5.45 1.03
N GLU A 35 -0.94 5.49 2.03
CA GLU A 35 0.29 6.27 1.98
C GLU A 35 1.50 5.33 1.90
N SER A 36 2.34 5.57 0.90
CA SER A 36 3.53 4.77 0.62
C SER A 36 4.76 5.67 0.47
N ILE A 37 5.93 5.10 0.75
CA ILE A 37 7.21 5.68 0.36
C ILE A 37 7.91 4.72 -0.59
N VAL A 38 8.48 5.25 -1.67
CA VAL A 38 9.32 4.52 -2.61
C VAL A 38 10.61 5.29 -2.78
N MET A 39 11.74 4.61 -2.65
CA MET A 39 13.06 5.21 -2.80
C MET A 39 13.98 4.34 -3.62
N ARG A 40 14.91 4.97 -4.34
CA ARG A 40 15.89 4.27 -5.18
C ARG A 40 17.27 4.88 -5.03
N SER A 41 18.25 4.05 -4.68
CA SER A 41 19.65 4.47 -4.46
C SER A 41 20.25 5.09 -5.73
N ARG A 42 20.08 4.43 -6.88
CA ARG A 42 20.68 4.84 -8.15
C ARG A 42 20.25 6.24 -8.61
N THR A 43 19.00 6.62 -8.36
CA THR A 43 18.47 7.94 -8.75
C THR A 43 18.41 8.92 -7.59
N ARG A 44 18.78 8.47 -6.38
CA ARG A 44 18.69 9.24 -5.12
C ARG A 44 17.32 9.89 -4.91
N THR A 45 16.27 9.27 -5.44
CA THR A 45 14.91 9.82 -5.42
C THR A 45 14.12 9.20 -4.30
N ILE A 46 13.38 10.04 -3.58
CA ILE A 46 12.37 9.62 -2.62
C ILE A 46 11.02 10.11 -3.13
N ARG A 47 10.04 9.21 -3.17
CA ARG A 47 8.66 9.50 -3.56
C ARG A 47 7.74 9.13 -2.42
N ARG A 48 7.03 10.12 -1.89
CA ARG A 48 5.87 9.88 -1.04
C ARG A 48 4.65 9.82 -1.94
N ILE A 49 3.88 8.74 -1.86
CA ILE A 49 2.77 8.47 -2.77
C ILE A 49 1.50 8.33 -1.92
N ILE A 50 0.51 9.16 -2.21
CA ILE A 50 -0.84 9.03 -1.69
C ILE A 50 -1.70 8.51 -2.84
N ALA A 51 -2.20 7.29 -2.70
CA ALA A 51 -3.02 6.65 -3.73
C ALA A 51 -4.46 6.55 -3.27
N GLN A 52 -5.39 6.93 -4.14
CA GLN A 52 -6.83 6.72 -3.97
C GLN A 52 -7.26 5.52 -4.82
N HIS A 53 -7.73 4.47 -4.16
CA HIS A 53 -8.16 3.23 -4.79
C HIS A 53 -9.68 3.23 -4.86
N ASN A 54 -10.25 3.28 -6.06
CA ASN A 54 -11.69 3.14 -6.27
C ASN A 54 -12.11 1.68 -6.11
N LEU A 55 -12.79 1.36 -5.01
CA LEU A 55 -13.17 0.00 -4.63
C LEU A 55 -14.32 -0.56 -5.47
N ASN A 56 -15.07 0.28 -6.20
CA ASN A 56 -16.05 -0.21 -7.17
C ASN A 56 -15.39 -1.00 -8.30
N TYR A 57 -14.18 -0.60 -8.69
CA TYR A 57 -13.44 -1.21 -9.80
C TYR A 57 -12.25 -2.04 -9.32
N LYS A 58 -11.65 -1.68 -8.18
CA LYS A 58 -10.53 -2.39 -7.57
C LYS A 58 -11.03 -3.25 -6.42
N THR A 59 -11.57 -4.41 -6.77
CA THR A 59 -12.02 -5.42 -5.81
C THR A 59 -10.82 -5.99 -5.05
N ILE A 60 -10.86 -5.91 -3.72
CA ILE A 60 -9.86 -6.54 -2.86
C ILE A 60 -10.40 -7.92 -2.43
N PRO A 61 -9.71 -9.02 -2.75
CA PRO A 61 -10.04 -10.33 -2.21
C PRO A 61 -9.62 -10.37 -0.73
N LEU A 62 -10.61 -10.47 0.17
CA LEU A 62 -10.38 -10.72 1.59
C LEU A 62 -10.12 -12.22 1.77
N LYS A 63 -8.96 -12.57 2.35
CA LYS A 63 -8.56 -13.96 2.67
C LYS A 63 -8.60 -14.28 4.15
N SER A 64 -8.86 -13.31 5.02
CA SER A 64 -8.76 -13.45 6.48
C SER A 64 -9.72 -14.47 7.10
N SER A 65 -10.74 -14.91 6.38
CA SER A 65 -11.74 -15.89 6.83
C SER A 65 -11.63 -17.26 6.16
N GLY A 66 -10.55 -17.57 5.43
CA GLY A 66 -10.40 -18.84 4.70
C GLY A 66 -11.27 -18.97 3.43
N GLU A 67 -12.21 -18.05 3.23
CA GLU A 67 -12.99 -17.87 2.00
C GLU A 67 -12.52 -16.60 1.27
N VAL A 68 -12.49 -16.64 -0.07
CA VAL A 68 -12.26 -15.43 -0.87
C VAL A 68 -13.56 -14.63 -0.95
N ARG A 69 -13.63 -13.52 -0.21
CA ARG A 69 -14.75 -12.58 -0.29
C ARG A 69 -14.31 -11.29 -0.96
N TYR A 70 -15.04 -10.84 -1.96
CA TYR A 70 -14.77 -9.55 -2.60
C TYR A 70 -15.48 -8.44 -1.81
N MET A 71 -14.84 -7.30 -1.58
CA MET A 71 -15.51 -6.20 -0.86
C MET A 71 -16.83 -5.76 -1.54
N ASN A 72 -16.95 -5.91 -2.86
CA ASN A 72 -18.17 -5.57 -3.59
C ASN A 72 -19.30 -6.58 -3.36
N SER A 73 -19.00 -7.80 -2.87
CA SER A 73 -20.03 -8.81 -2.56
C SER A 73 -20.65 -8.66 -1.17
N ILE A 74 -20.08 -7.81 -0.31
CA ILE A 74 -20.60 -7.54 1.05
C ILE A 74 -21.73 -6.49 1.02
N LYS A 75 -21.86 -5.71 -0.07
CA LYS A 75 -22.84 -4.61 -0.20
C LYS A 75 -24.18 -5.03 -0.84
N ARG A 76 -24.68 -6.25 -0.60
CA ARG A 76 -26.05 -6.63 -0.97
C ARG A 76 -26.90 -6.86 0.26
#